data_AF-A0A9D9HHF0-F1
#
_entry.id   AF-A0A9D9HHF0-F1
#
_cell.length_a   1.000
_cell.length_b   1.000
_cell.length_c   1.000
_cell.angle_alpha   90.00
_cell.angle_beta   90.00
_cell.angle_gamma   90.00
#
_symmetry.space_group_name_H-M   'P 1'
#
loop_
_entity.id
_entity.type
_entity.pdbx_description
1 polymer ?
#
loop_
_entity_poly.entity_id
_entity_poly.type
_entity_poly.pdbx_seq_one_letter_code
_entity_poly.pdbx_strand_id
1 'polypeptide(L)'
;MEIRKEYLDKSGAEVWQIVVDYVKKHGSFTSVTGIPYSATFVGSCIFIKGGTPGTKRAKEGEYLTGKDFIAAYDVVKTLDEINTAKVKPFIKRQQTPFIGLLVCSGAIEL
;
A
#
# COMPACT_ATOMS: atom_id res chain seq x y z
N MET A 1 10.96 9.45 -2.33
CA MET A 1 10.00 9.05 -1.29
C MET A 1 10.71 8.17 -0.28
N GLU A 2 10.53 8.45 0.99
CA GLU A 2 11.18 7.75 2.12
C GLU A 2 10.13 7.41 3.18
N ILE A 3 10.38 6.38 4.00
CA ILE A 3 9.57 6.13 5.20
C ILE A 3 9.86 7.25 6.20
N ARG A 4 8.80 7.84 6.78
CA ARG A 4 8.95 8.84 7.83
C ARG A 4 9.59 8.23 9.07
N LYS A 5 10.42 9.00 9.78
CA LYS A 5 11.23 8.50 10.91
C LYS A 5 10.41 7.79 11.98
N GLU A 6 9.22 8.29 12.31
CA GLU A 6 8.32 7.70 13.32
C GLU A 6 7.72 6.34 12.92
N TYR A 7 7.91 5.92 11.66
CA TYR A 7 7.48 4.62 11.13
C TYR A 7 8.64 3.63 10.93
N LEU A 8 9.91 4.07 11.04
CA LEU A 8 11.08 3.19 10.89
C LEU A 8 11.15 2.13 11.99
N ASP A 9 10.82 2.53 13.22
CA ASP A 9 10.81 1.64 14.39
C ASP A 9 9.53 0.80 14.50
N LYS A 10 8.53 1.05 13.64
CA LYS A 10 7.28 0.28 13.65
C LYS A 10 7.46 -1.06 12.95
N SER A 11 6.83 -2.09 13.52
CA SER A 11 6.67 -3.37 12.86
C SER A 11 5.73 -3.25 11.66
N GLY A 12 5.87 -4.13 10.67
CA GLY A 12 4.91 -4.21 9.56
C GLY A 12 3.47 -4.44 10.04
N ALA A 13 3.28 -5.13 11.17
CA ALA A 13 1.96 -5.35 11.76
C ALA A 13 1.32 -4.05 12.28
N GLU A 14 2.09 -3.19 12.94
CA GLU A 14 1.60 -1.87 13.38
C GLU A 14 1.22 -0.99 12.19
N VAL A 15 2.07 -0.96 11.15
CA VAL A 15 1.79 -0.15 9.96
C VAL A 15 0.63 -0.71 9.15
N TRP A 16 0.48 -2.04 9.10
CA TRP A 16 -0.71 -2.67 8.52
C TRP A 16 -1.99 -2.20 9.22
N GLN A 17 -1.99 -2.14 10.55
CA GLN A 17 -3.16 -1.67 11.30
C GLN A 17 -3.49 -0.21 10.96
N ILE A 18 -2.48 0.66 10.88
CA ILE A 18 -2.64 2.06 10.47
C ILE A 18 -3.26 2.15 9.06
N VAL A 19 -2.78 1.36 8.12
CA VAL A 19 -3.31 1.29 6.75
C VAL A 19 -4.75 0.77 6.73
N VAL A 20 -5.06 -0.26 7.53
CA VAL A 20 -6.42 -0.80 7.66
C VAL A 20 -7.38 0.24 8.22
N ASP A 21 -6.97 0.98 9.25
CA ASP A 21 -7.79 2.02 9.86
C ASP A 21 -8.04 3.18 8.89
N TYR A 22 -7.03 3.57 8.13
CA TYR A 22 -7.18 4.50 7.01
C TYR A 22 -8.21 3.98 5.99
N VAL A 23 -8.08 2.73 5.53
CA VAL A 23 -8.99 2.15 4.52
C VAL A 23 -10.42 2.06 5.05
N LYS A 24 -10.62 1.67 6.31
CA LYS A 24 -11.95 1.63 6.93
C LYS A 24 -12.60 3.00 7.02
N LYS A 25 -11.80 4.05 7.28
CA LYS A 25 -12.29 5.43 7.41
C LYS A 25 -12.59 6.07 6.05
N HIS A 26 -11.75 5.84 5.05
CA HIS A 26 -11.78 6.58 3.78
C HIS A 26 -12.37 5.80 2.60
N GLY A 27 -12.33 4.46 2.64
CA GLY A 27 -12.82 3.58 1.56
C GLY A 27 -12.11 3.74 0.21
N SER A 28 -11.07 4.58 0.15
CA SER A 28 -10.39 4.97 -1.08
C SER A 28 -9.02 5.58 -0.78
N PHE A 29 -8.15 5.55 -1.79
CA PHE A 29 -6.83 6.20 -1.77
C PHE A 29 -6.40 6.56 -3.19
N THR A 30 -5.36 7.37 -3.30
CA THR A 30 -4.80 7.79 -4.59
C THR A 30 -3.36 7.32 -4.72
N SER A 31 -2.95 6.84 -5.90
CA SER A 31 -1.52 6.57 -6.13
C SER A 31 -0.71 7.86 -6.14
N VAL A 32 0.61 7.70 -6.04
CA VAL A 32 1.58 8.78 -6.24
C VAL A 32 1.44 9.51 -7.59
N THR A 33 0.84 8.85 -8.60
CA THR A 33 0.58 9.43 -9.92
C THR A 33 -0.84 10.01 -10.05
N GLY A 34 -1.60 10.16 -8.96
CA GLY A 34 -2.93 10.76 -8.99
C GLY A 34 -4.06 9.81 -9.41
N ILE A 35 -3.82 8.50 -9.55
CA ILE A 35 -4.85 7.55 -9.97
C ILE A 35 -5.67 7.10 -8.76
N PRO A 36 -7.00 7.25 -8.76
CA PRO A 36 -7.84 6.85 -7.64
C PRO A 36 -8.07 5.33 -7.61
N TYR A 37 -8.19 4.80 -6.39
CA TYR A 37 -8.55 3.41 -6.09
C TYR A 37 -9.64 3.38 -5.03
N SER A 38 -10.61 2.48 -5.19
CA SER A 38 -11.46 2.05 -4.08
C SER A 38 -10.74 0.97 -3.28
N ALA A 39 -10.84 1.04 -1.96
CA ALA A 39 -10.24 0.07 -1.05
C ALA A 39 -11.23 -0.32 0.04
N THR A 40 -11.39 -1.63 0.27
CA THR A 40 -12.27 -2.16 1.31
C THR A 40 -11.53 -3.23 2.10
N PHE A 41 -11.55 -3.13 3.42
CA PHE A 41 -11.03 -4.19 4.29
C PHE A 41 -12.04 -5.34 4.38
N VAL A 42 -11.64 -6.55 3.98
CA VAL A 42 -12.48 -7.75 3.95
C VAL A 42 -11.72 -8.91 4.59
N GLY A 43 -12.21 -9.39 5.73
CA GLY A 43 -11.55 -10.44 6.51
C GLY A 43 -10.16 -9.98 7.00
N SER A 44 -9.10 -10.52 6.38
CA SER A 44 -7.70 -10.20 6.68
C SER A 44 -6.97 -9.50 5.53
N CYS A 45 -7.71 -9.05 4.52
CA CYS A 45 -7.18 -8.49 3.28
C CYS A 45 -7.78 -7.11 2.99
N ILE A 46 -7.09 -6.33 2.18
CA ILE A 46 -7.66 -5.16 1.52
C ILE A 46 -7.99 -5.56 0.09
N PHE A 47 -9.27 -5.49 -0.26
CA PHE A 47 -9.72 -5.55 -1.65
C PHE A 47 -9.53 -4.19 -2.30
N ILE A 48 -8.87 -4.16 -3.45
CA ILE A 48 -8.48 -2.94 -4.16
C ILE A 48 -9.00 -3.01 -5.58
N LYS A 49 -9.71 -1.98 -6.03
CA LYS A 49 -10.20 -1.86 -7.40
C LYS A 49 -9.93 -0.46 -7.95
N GLY A 50 -9.59 -0.39 -9.23
CA GLY A 50 -9.19 0.86 -9.90
C GLY A 50 -7.84 0.73 -10.61
N GLY A 51 -7.19 1.87 -10.85
CA GLY A 51 -5.99 1.94 -11.68
C GLY A 51 -6.29 2.33 -13.12
N THR A 52 -5.32 2.11 -14.01
CA THR A 52 -5.46 2.45 -15.43
C THR A 52 -6.65 1.70 -16.06
N PRO A 53 -7.55 2.41 -16.79
CA PRO A 53 -8.65 1.80 -17.50
C PRO A 53 -8.18 0.66 -18.42
N GLY A 54 -8.96 -0.41 -18.50
CA GLY A 54 -8.63 -1.59 -19.32
C GLY A 54 -7.76 -2.65 -18.62
N THR A 55 -7.11 -2.32 -17.50
CA THR A 55 -6.32 -3.29 -16.73
C THR A 55 -7.19 -4.28 -15.94
N LYS A 56 -6.62 -5.45 -15.61
CA LYS A 56 -7.31 -6.47 -14.81
C LYS A 56 -7.78 -5.93 -13.45
N ARG A 57 -6.95 -5.16 -12.73
CA ARG A 57 -7.31 -4.54 -11.44
C ARG A 57 -8.48 -3.55 -11.60
N ALA A 58 -8.52 -2.78 -12.68
CA ALA A 58 -9.64 -1.86 -12.91
C ALA A 58 -10.95 -2.62 -13.14
N LYS A 59 -10.91 -3.78 -13.81
CA LYS A 59 -12.09 -4.61 -14.11
C LYS A 59 -12.54 -5.47 -12.93
N GLU A 60 -11.62 -6.25 -12.37
CA GLU A 60 -11.88 -7.33 -11.42
C GLU A 60 -11.44 -7.01 -9.99
N GLY A 61 -10.57 -6.01 -9.82
CA GLY A 61 -9.89 -5.75 -8.55
C GLY A 61 -8.80 -6.78 -8.23
N GLU A 62 -8.22 -6.66 -7.04
CA GLU A 62 -7.29 -7.63 -6.48
C GLU A 62 -7.26 -7.54 -4.96
N TYR A 63 -6.70 -8.56 -4.32
CA TYR A 63 -6.48 -8.58 -2.88
C TYR A 63 -5.01 -8.30 -2.56
N LEU A 64 -4.82 -7.50 -1.52
CA LEU A 64 -3.58 -7.33 -0.80
C LEU A 64 -3.76 -7.95 0.59
N THR A 65 -3.04 -9.03 0.87
CA THR A 65 -3.13 -9.70 2.16
C THR A 65 -2.29 -8.96 3.20
N GLY A 66 -2.70 -8.99 4.47
CA GLY A 66 -1.87 -8.46 5.55
C GLY A 66 -0.50 -9.12 5.62
N LYS A 67 -0.41 -10.43 5.37
CA LYS A 67 0.85 -11.17 5.33
C LYS A 67 1.81 -10.61 4.28
N ASP A 68 1.34 -10.42 3.05
CA ASP A 68 2.17 -9.90 1.96
C ASP A 68 2.59 -8.45 2.22
N PHE A 69 1.67 -7.64 2.76
CA PHE A 69 1.97 -6.26 3.14
C PHE A 69 3.05 -6.20 4.22
N ILE A 70 2.88 -6.93 5.32
CA ILE A 70 3.79 -6.94 6.47
C ILE A 70 5.19 -7.36 6.01
N ALA A 71 5.28 -8.48 5.29
CA ALA A 71 6.56 -8.99 4.78
C ALA A 71 7.25 -7.98 3.84
N ALA A 72 6.49 -7.30 2.99
CA ALA A 72 7.05 -6.26 2.12
C ALA A 72 7.49 -5.03 2.90
N TYR A 73 6.69 -4.57 3.86
CA TYR A 73 6.98 -3.38 4.66
C TYR A 73 8.25 -3.54 5.50
N ASP A 74 8.42 -4.69 6.16
CA ASP A 74 9.58 -4.91 7.03
C ASP A 74 10.91 -4.87 6.26
N VAL A 75 10.89 -5.14 4.96
CA VAL A 75 12.06 -4.96 4.07
C VAL A 75 12.12 -3.55 3.50
N VAL A 76 11.00 -3.00 3.04
CA VAL A 76 10.96 -1.68 2.38
C VAL A 76 11.34 -0.55 3.34
N LYS A 77 11.04 -0.67 4.63
CA LYS A 77 11.37 0.36 5.64
C LYS A 77 12.87 0.57 5.85
N THR A 78 13.71 -0.37 5.39
CA THR A 78 15.18 -0.26 5.47
C THR A 78 15.81 0.24 4.16
N LEU A 79 15.01 0.59 3.16
CA LEU A 79 15.51 1.12 1.89
C LEU A 79 15.73 2.62 2.01
N ASP A 80 16.86 3.10 1.48
CA ASP A 80 17.17 4.53 1.41
C ASP A 80 16.19 5.32 0.52
N GLU A 81 15.47 4.65 -0.37
CA GLU A 81 14.50 5.27 -1.27
C GLU A 81 13.43 4.27 -1.69
N ILE A 82 12.19 4.73 -1.73
CA ILE A 82 11.02 3.96 -2.11
C ILE A 82 10.51 4.40 -3.48
N ASN A 83 10.41 3.46 -4.40
CA ASN A 83 9.68 3.62 -5.65
C ASN A 83 9.16 2.26 -6.13
N THR A 84 8.31 2.25 -7.16
CA THR A 84 7.67 1.03 -7.65
C THR A 84 8.67 -0.03 -8.11
N ALA A 85 9.85 0.36 -8.64
CA ALA A 85 10.88 -0.57 -9.08
C ALA A 85 11.57 -1.26 -7.91
N LYS A 86 11.96 -0.51 -6.88
CA LYS A 86 12.62 -1.03 -5.67
C LYS A 86 11.70 -1.89 -4.81
N VAL A 87 10.40 -1.59 -4.81
CA VAL A 87 9.37 -2.30 -4.02
C VAL A 87 8.88 -3.59 -4.72
N LYS A 88 8.92 -3.64 -6.06
CA LYS A 88 8.40 -4.76 -6.88
C LYS A 88 8.89 -6.16 -6.46
N PRO A 89 10.17 -6.38 -6.09
CA PRO A 89 10.63 -7.71 -5.65
C PRO A 89 9.90 -8.25 -4.42
N PHE A 90 9.40 -7.35 -3.55
CA PHE A 90 8.79 -7.70 -2.27
C PHE A 90 7.26 -7.75 -2.34
N ILE A 91 6.65 -7.01 -3.26
CA ILE A 91 5.20 -6.95 -3.43
C ILE A 91 4.81 -6.91 -4.92
N LYS A 92 4.71 -8.11 -5.48
CA LYS A 92 4.74 -8.42 -6.92
C LYS A 92 3.97 -7.46 -7.83
N ARG A 93 2.64 -7.54 -7.81
CA ARG A 93 1.76 -6.77 -8.71
C ARG A 93 1.12 -5.58 -8.01
N GLN A 94 1.17 -5.56 -6.68
CA GLN A 94 0.54 -4.55 -5.84
C GLN A 94 1.48 -3.39 -5.48
N GLN A 95 2.63 -3.21 -6.15
CA GLN A 95 3.59 -2.15 -5.85
C GLN A 95 2.98 -0.73 -5.86
N THR A 96 2.12 -0.41 -6.84
CA THR A 96 1.46 0.91 -6.89
C THR A 96 0.43 1.06 -5.77
N PRO A 97 -0.50 0.11 -5.54
CA PRO A 97 -1.38 0.14 -4.38
C PRO A 97 -0.65 0.22 -3.03
N PHE A 98 0.42 -0.55 -2.86
CA PHE A 98 1.21 -0.58 -1.63
C PHE A 98 1.80 0.78 -1.30
N ILE A 99 2.48 1.41 -2.27
CA ILE A 99 3.05 2.74 -2.08
C ILE A 99 1.94 3.77 -1.87
N GLY A 100 0.85 3.71 -2.65
CA GLY A 100 -0.28 4.64 -2.50
C GLY A 100 -0.93 4.56 -1.11
N LEU A 101 -1.11 3.36 -0.58
CA LEU A 101 -1.64 3.16 0.77
C LEU A 101 -0.70 3.76 1.83
N LEU A 102 0.61 3.52 1.73
CA LEU A 102 1.60 4.08 2.66
C LEU A 102 1.66 5.61 2.60
N VAL A 103 1.55 6.20 1.41
CA VAL A 103 1.51 7.67 1.24
C VAL A 103 0.24 8.23 1.86
N CYS A 104 -0.93 7.69 1.52
CA CYS A 104 -2.20 8.20 2.03
C CYS A 104 -2.40 7.95 3.53
N SER A 105 -1.81 6.89 4.08
CA SER A 105 -1.80 6.63 5.54
C SER A 105 -0.74 7.44 6.29
N GLY A 106 0.03 8.28 5.60
CA GLY A 106 1.05 9.15 6.19
C GLY A 106 2.36 8.47 6.55
N ALA A 107 2.60 7.22 6.15
CA ALA A 107 3.84 6.49 6.45
C ALA A 107 5.02 6.91 5.54
N ILE A 108 4.73 7.43 4.34
CA ILE A 108 5.72 7.94 3.39
C ILE A 108 5.68 9.47 3.34
N GLU A 109 6.85 10.09 3.21
CA GLU A 109 7.00 11.48 2.79
C GLU A 109 7.29 11.54 1.28
N LEU A 110 6.60 12.44 0.58
CA LEU A 110 6.71 12.63 -0.87
C LEU A 110 7.90 13.50 -1.23
#